data_AF-A0A412AYI6-F1
#
_entry.id   AF-A0A412AYI6-F1
#
_cell.length_a   1.000
_cell.length_b   1.000
_cell.length_c   1.000
_cell.angle_alpha   90.00
_cell.angle_beta   90.00
_cell.angle_gamma   90.00
#
_symmetry.space_group_name_H-M   'P 1'
#
loop_
_entity.id
_entity.type
_entity.pdbx_description
1 polymer ?
#
loop_
_entity_poly.entity_id
_entity_poly.type
_entity_poly.pdbx_seq_one_letter_code
_entity_poly.pdbx_strand_id
1 'polypeptide(L)' 'MNSKIINTMWSISLMVIGIATLFLIGANIFAMGLPDMIVRTLGIIDLVSLAVLVFSTVKKAKSKK' A
#
# COMPACT_ATOMS: atom_id res chain seq x y z
N MET A 1 22.21 -3.19 2.80
CA MET A 1 21.02 -2.61 2.13
C MET A 1 20.92 -1.15 2.54
N ASN A 2 20.97 -0.23 1.58
CA ASN A 2 21.11 1.19 1.84
C ASN A 2 19.85 1.72 2.56
N SER A 3 20.00 2.39 3.71
CA SER A 3 18.87 2.86 4.55
C SER A 3 17.94 3.81 3.79
N LYS A 4 18.49 4.59 2.84
CA LYS A 4 17.73 5.44 1.91
C LYS A 4 16.72 4.63 1.07
N ILE A 5 17.14 3.50 0.51
CA ILE A 5 16.29 2.65 -0.34
C ILE A 5 15.12 2.08 0.46
N ILE A 6 15.37 1.65 1.70
CA ILE A 6 14.33 1.14 2.61
C ILE A 6 13.32 2.25 2.93
N ASN A 7 13.79 3.47 3.17
CA ASN A 7 12.94 4.61 3.47
C ASN A 7 12.08 5.02 2.26
N THR A 8 12.67 5.02 1.06
CA THR A 8 11.97 5.32 -0.18
C THR A 8 10.92 4.24 -0.49
N MET A 9 11.25 2.95 -0.37
CA MET A 9 10.29 1.85 -0.55
C MET A 9 9.15 1.96 0.46
N TRP A 10 9.45 2.23 1.73
CA TRP A 10 8.44 2.42 2.77
C TRP A 10 7.49 3.58 2.46
N SER A 11 8.04 4.73 2.06
CA SER A 11 7.25 5.91 1.71
C SER A 11 6.38 5.67 0.47
N ILE A 12 6.91 4.99 -0.55
CA ILE A 12 6.16 4.66 -1.76
C ILE A 12 5.04 3.68 -1.45
N SER A 13 5.30 2.63 -0.65
CA SER A 13 4.25 1.68 -0.25
C SER A 13 3.11 2.36 0.50
N LEU A 14 3.40 3.29 1.42
CA LEU A 14 2.39 4.10 2.11
C LEU A 14 1.56 4.94 1.15
N MET A 15 2.21 5.55 0.16
CA MET A 15 1.54 6.40 -0.82
C MET A 15 0.61 5.58 -1.73
N VAL A 16 1.06 4.41 -2.17
CA VAL A 16 0.27 3.48 -2.99
C VAL A 16 -0.94 2.94 -2.22
N ILE A 17 -0.75 2.51 -0.97
CA ILE A 17 -1.86 2.05 -0.09
C ILE A 17 -2.87 3.17 0.14
N GLY A 18 -2.40 4.39 0.44
CA GLY A 18 -3.27 5.53 0.67
C GLY A 18 -4.12 5.87 -0.55
N ILE A 19 -3.51 5.91 -1.75
CA ILE A 19 -4.22 6.18 -3.00
C ILE A 19 -5.20 5.03 -3.31
N ALA A 20 -4.76 3.77 -3.19
CA ALA A 20 -5.61 2.60 -3.43
C ALA A 20 -6.84 2.63 -2.52
N THR A 21 -6.64 2.93 -1.23
CA THR A 21 -7.72 3.02 -0.24
C THR A 21 -8.68 4.17 -0.54
N LEU A 22 -8.16 5.34 -0.93
CA LEU A 22 -9.00 6.49 -1.34
C LEU A 22 -9.83 6.18 -2.59
N PHE A 23 -9.26 5.48 -3.57
CA PHE A 23 -10.00 5.02 -4.75
C PHE A 23 -11.07 3.99 -4.40
N LEU A 24 -10.77 3.05 -3.51
CA LEU A 24 -11.71 2.01 -3.06
C LEU A 24 -12.86 2.60 -2.23
N ILE A 25 -12.55 3.54 -1.34
CA ILE A 25 -13.55 4.27 -0.55
C ILE A 25 -14.37 5.19 -1.45
N GLY A 26 -13.73 5.93 -2.36
CA GLY A 26 -14.41 6.76 -3.35
C GLY A 26 -15.36 5.94 -4.22
N ALA A 27 -14.89 4.81 -4.75
CA ALA A 27 -15.70 3.85 -5.50
C ALA A 27 -16.96 3.41 -4.76
N ASN A 28 -16.79 3.04 -3.48
CA ASN A 28 -17.86 2.55 -2.64
C ASN A 28 -18.85 3.67 -2.25
N ILE A 29 -18.34 4.87 -1.93
CA ILE A 29 -19.16 6.04 -1.55
C ILE A 29 -19.94 6.59 -2.75
N PHE A 30 -19.32 6.66 -3.93
CA PHE A 30 -19.97 7.19 -5.12
C PHE A 30 -20.97 6.20 -5.74
N ALA A 31 -21.13 4.98 -5.20
CA ALA A 31 -22.00 3.92 -5.72
C ALA A 31 -21.83 3.68 -7.23
N MET A 32 -20.68 4.09 -7.77
CA MET A 32 -20.29 3.89 -9.14
C MET A 32 -19.82 2.44 -9.17
N GLY A 33 -20.73 1.53 -9.51
CA GLY A 33 -20.54 0.08 -9.49
C GLY A 33 -19.25 -0.30 -10.22
N LEU A 34 -18.15 -0.29 -9.48
CA LEU A 34 -16.85 -0.57 -10.03
C LEU A 34 -16.83 -2.07 -10.30
N PRO A 35 -16.45 -2.48 -11.52
CA PRO A 35 -16.40 -3.88 -11.88
C PRO A 35 -15.69 -4.67 -10.78
N ASP A 36 -16.30 -5.79 -10.37
CA ASP A 36 -15.79 -6.68 -9.32
C ASP A 36 -14.29 -7.01 -9.53
N MET A 37 -13.90 -7.10 -10.80
CA MET A 37 -12.51 -7.31 -11.23
C MET A 37 -11.56 -6.18 -10.80
N ILE A 38 -11.98 -4.91 -10.85
CA ILE A 38 -11.14 -3.76 -10.46
C ILE A 38 -10.98 -3.71 -8.94
N VAL A 39 -12.07 -3.90 -8.20
CA VAL A 39 -12.05 -3.94 -6.73
C VAL A 39 -11.15 -5.08 -6.24
N ARG A 40 -11.27 -6.26 -6.85
CA ARG A 40 -10.45 -7.43 -6.52
C ARG A 40 -8.98 -7.22 -6.85
N THR A 41 -8.67 -6.57 -7.96
CA THR A 41 -7.27 -6.27 -8.36
C THR A 41 -6.64 -5.23 -7.43
N LEU A 42 -7.38 -4.17 -7.09
CA LEU A 42 -6.96 -3.16 -6.11
C LEU A 42 -6.69 -3.79 -4.73
N GLY A 43 -7.57 -4.68 -4.28
CA GLY A 43 -7.38 -5.40 -3.01
C GLY A 43 -6.13 -6.29 -3.00
N ILE A 44 -5.80 -6.96 -4.12
CA ILE A 44 -4.57 -7.77 -4.23
C ILE A 44 -3.32 -6.87 -4.17
N ILE A 45 -3.33 -5.75 -4.89
CA ILE A 45 -2.22 -4.78 -4.90
C ILE A 45 -2.03 -4.18 -3.49
N ASP A 46 -3.13 -3.89 -2.80
CA ASP A 46 -3.09 -3.34 -1.45
C ASP A 46 -2.54 -4.35 -0.44
N LEU A 47 -2.96 -5.63 -0.50
CA LEU A 47 -2.40 -6.71 0.31
C LEU A 47 -0.89 -6.88 0.12
N VAL A 48 -0.42 -6.87 -1.13
CA VAL A 48 1.02 -6.96 -1.43
C VAL A 48 1.76 -5.73 -0.90
N SER A 49 1.19 -4.54 -1.05
CA SER A 49 1.77 -3.31 -0.54
C SER A 49 1.86 -3.29 0.98
N LEU A 50 0.85 -3.81 1.67
CA LEU A 50 0.83 -4.02 3.13
C LEU A 50 1.95 -4.96 3.57
N ALA A 51 2.15 -6.09 2.87
CA ALA A 51 3.25 -7.02 3.18
C ALA A 51 4.62 -6.35 3.04
N VAL A 52 4.83 -5.59 1.96
CA VAL A 52 6.06 -4.81 1.72
C VAL A 52 6.24 -3.72 2.77
N LEU A 53 5.17 -3.07 3.21
CA LEU A 53 5.17 -2.07 4.25
C LEU A 53 5.57 -2.67 5.60
N VAL A 54 5.00 -3.81 5.99
CA VAL A 54 5.39 -4.50 7.23
C VAL A 54 6.86 -4.90 7.18
N PHE A 55 7.31 -5.51 6.08
CA PHE A 55 8.71 -5.91 5.92
C PHE A 55 9.67 -4.71 6.02
N SER A 56 9.39 -3.62 5.31
CA SER A 56 10.20 -2.41 5.34
C SER A 56 10.14 -1.70 6.69
N THR A 57 9.00 -1.69 7.37
CA THR A 57 8.82 -1.14 8.72
C THR A 57 9.66 -1.91 9.73
N VAL A 58 9.58 -3.25 9.73
CA VAL A 58 10.38 -4.11 10.63
C VAL A 58 11.87 -3.89 10.37
N LYS A 59 12.30 -3.82 9.10
CA LYS A 59 13.71 -3.61 8.74
C LYS A 59 14.21 -2.22 9.16
N LYS A 60 13.39 -1.19 8.99
CA LYS A 60 13.68 0.19 9.42
C LYS A 60 13.72 0.30 10.94
N ALA A 61 12.79 -0.34 11.66
CA ALA A 61 12.76 -0.38 13.12
C ALA A 61 13.99 -1.11 13.69
N LYS A 62 14.38 -2.23 13.08
CA LYS A 62 15.57 -3.00 13.48
C LYS A 62 16.88 -2.28 13.16
N SER A 63 16.92 -1.48 12.09
CA SER A 63 18.09 -0.67 11.71
C SER A 63 18.26 0.60 12.55
N LYS A 64 17.25 0.99 13.32
CA LYS A 64 17.28 2.18 14.20
C LYS A 64 17.63 1.82 15.65
N LYS A 65 17.90 0.54 15.93
CA LYS A 65 18.40 -0.02 17.20
C LYS A 65 19.86 -0.40 17.02
#